data_AF-A0A1Q9EUR8-F1
#
_entry.id   AF-A0A1Q9EUR8-F1
#
_cell.length_a   1.000
_cell.length_b   1.000
_cell.length_c   1.000
_cell.angle_alpha   90.00
_cell.angle_beta   90.00
_cell.angle_gamma   90.00
#
_symmetry.space_group_name_H-M   'P 1'
#
loop_
_entity.id
_entity.type
_entity.pdbx_description
1 polymer ?
#
loop_
_entity_poly.entity_id
_entity_poly.type
_entity_poly.pdbx_seq_one_letter_code
_entity_poly.pdbx_strand_id
1 'polypeptide(L)'
;MAESAGHDVHSEMEDPTSAMVPAIDGRSSAGTEDDPEDELRGRTTIRSKALRDILLKPVAERSREEVDEVFHAVDKLQVAFLANLDKDVKRAICRRLKWEEFEKDSLIFDYGAEGDKLYLIWSGTVELKVPKERAEGSTMLHWAPEQR
;
A
#
# COMPACT_ATOMS: atom_id res chain seq x y z
N MET A 1 -85.48 58.09 -2.10
CA MET A 1 -85.42 58.89 -3.35
C MET A 1 -83.95 59.09 -3.62
N ALA A 2 -83.36 58.21 -4.43
CA ALA A 2 -83.05 58.46 -5.85
C ALA A 2 -81.56 58.77 -5.95
N GLU A 3 -80.78 58.42 -6.96
CA GLU A 3 -80.85 57.52 -8.09
C GLU A 3 -79.41 57.49 -8.62
N SER A 4 -79.00 56.36 -9.18
CA SER A 4 -78.15 56.18 -10.35
C SER A 4 -77.18 57.29 -10.79
N ALA A 5 -75.92 56.93 -11.05
CA ALA A 5 -75.42 56.69 -12.43
C ALA A 5 -73.88 56.63 -12.45
N GLY A 6 -73.34 55.86 -13.39
CA GLY A 6 -71.94 56.01 -13.81
C GLY A 6 -71.19 54.68 -13.96
N HIS A 7 -71.58 53.92 -14.98
CA HIS A 7 -70.80 52.82 -15.55
C HIS A 7 -69.65 53.42 -16.35
N ASP A 8 -68.40 53.02 -16.12
CA ASP A 8 -67.39 53.05 -17.18
C ASP A 8 -66.40 51.90 -17.02
N VAL A 9 -66.21 51.23 -18.15
CA VAL A 9 -65.42 50.03 -18.40
C VAL A 9 -63.97 50.47 -18.63
N HIS A 10 -62.92 49.73 -18.29
CA HIS A 10 -62.41 48.58 -19.04
C HIS A 10 -61.19 48.06 -18.24
N SER A 11 -61.22 46.81 -17.79
CA SER A 11 -60.35 45.74 -18.26
C SER A 11 -58.85 46.03 -18.18
N GLU A 12 -58.16 45.38 -17.25
CA GLU A 12 -57.34 44.23 -17.64
C GLU A 12 -57.01 43.38 -16.39
N MET A 13 -57.60 42.20 -16.39
CA MET A 13 -57.01 40.91 -16.02
C MET A 13 -56.21 40.83 -14.70
N GLU A 14 -56.93 40.38 -13.66
CA GLU A 14 -56.80 39.02 -13.08
C GLU A 14 -55.55 38.22 -13.55
N ASP A 15 -54.78 37.53 -12.73
CA ASP A 15 -55.10 36.92 -11.45
C ASP A 15 -53.80 36.60 -10.69
N PRO A 16 -53.87 36.43 -9.36
CA PRO A 16 -52.76 36.28 -8.45
C PRO A 16 -52.38 34.81 -8.26
N THR A 17 -51.11 34.54 -8.00
CA THR A 17 -50.83 33.44 -7.07
C THR A 17 -49.57 33.71 -6.28
N SER A 18 -49.82 34.07 -5.02
CA SER A 18 -48.87 34.04 -3.94
C SER A 18 -48.84 32.60 -3.41
N ALA A 19 -47.74 31.88 -3.65
CA ALA A 19 -47.35 30.69 -2.89
C ALA A 19 -45.81 30.55 -3.02
N MET A 20 -45.03 30.95 -2.01
CA MET A 20 -44.64 30.16 -0.84
C MET A 20 -43.81 28.90 -1.22
N VAL A 21 -42.49 29.09 -1.28
CA VAL A 21 -41.29 28.24 -1.02
C VAL A 21 -41.42 26.68 -1.01
N PRO A 22 -40.37 25.96 -1.49
CA PRO A 22 -39.20 25.69 -0.65
C PRO A 22 -37.84 25.89 -1.35
N ALA A 23 -36.83 26.22 -0.53
CA ALA A 23 -35.43 26.21 -0.91
C ALA A 23 -35.02 24.79 -1.33
N ILE A 24 -34.52 24.66 -2.56
CA ILE A 24 -33.78 23.48 -2.98
C ILE A 24 -32.35 23.60 -2.47
N ASP A 25 -32.11 22.99 -1.31
CA ASP A 25 -30.78 22.86 -0.75
C ASP A 25 -29.88 22.13 -1.76
N GLY A 26 -28.69 22.69 -1.93
CA GLY A 26 -27.71 22.19 -2.86
C GLY A 26 -27.40 20.73 -2.59
N ARG A 27 -27.66 19.90 -3.62
CA ARG A 27 -26.93 18.68 -3.97
C ARG A 27 -25.76 18.35 -3.04
N SER A 28 -26.02 17.61 -1.96
CA SER A 28 -25.02 16.75 -1.35
C SER A 28 -25.20 15.36 -1.94
N SER A 29 -24.56 15.15 -3.08
CA SER A 29 -24.22 13.81 -3.53
C SER A 29 -23.23 13.24 -2.52
N ALA A 30 -23.73 12.47 -1.55
CA ALA A 30 -22.93 11.49 -0.83
C ALA A 30 -22.54 10.40 -1.83
N GLY A 31 -21.55 10.70 -2.66
CA GLY A 31 -20.74 9.68 -3.30
C GLY A 31 -19.82 9.14 -2.21
N THR A 32 -20.25 8.08 -1.54
CA THR A 32 -19.28 7.18 -0.91
C THR A 32 -18.63 6.45 -2.07
N GLU A 33 -17.59 7.07 -2.63
CA GLU A 33 -16.61 6.37 -3.44
C GLU A 33 -15.94 5.41 -2.46
N ASP A 34 -16.46 4.19 -2.39
CA ASP A 34 -15.82 3.06 -1.74
C ASP A 34 -14.50 2.84 -2.50
N ASP A 35 -13.44 3.50 -2.00
CA ASP A 35 -12.13 3.49 -2.59
C ASP A 35 -11.54 2.08 -2.44
N PRO A 36 -11.35 1.32 -3.54
CA PRO A 36 -10.91 -0.07 -3.47
C PRO A 36 -9.47 -0.20 -2.94
N GLU A 37 -8.72 0.90 -2.84
CA GLU A 37 -7.36 0.90 -2.31
C GLU A 37 -7.35 0.84 -0.78
N ASP A 38 -8.36 1.38 -0.09
CA ASP A 38 -8.43 1.35 1.38
C ASP A 38 -8.78 -0.05 1.93
N GLU A 39 -9.72 -0.76 1.29
CA GLU A 39 -10.00 -2.18 1.60
C GLU A 39 -8.79 -3.09 1.33
N LEU A 40 -8.06 -2.81 0.24
CA LEU A 40 -6.82 -3.52 -0.09
C LEU A 40 -5.71 -3.22 0.93
N ARG A 41 -5.62 -1.98 1.43
CA ARG A 41 -4.69 -1.54 2.48
C ARG A 41 -5.02 -2.19 3.84
N GLY A 42 -6.29 -2.32 4.18
CA GLY A 42 -6.75 -3.07 5.36
C GLY A 42 -6.41 -4.55 5.28
N ARG A 43 -6.67 -5.20 4.13
CA ARG A 43 -6.35 -6.62 3.89
C ARG A 43 -4.85 -6.89 3.89
N THR A 44 -4.04 -6.01 3.29
CA THR A 44 -2.58 -6.10 3.32
C THR A 44 -2.03 -5.90 4.74
N THR A 45 -2.63 -5.02 5.54
CA THR A 45 -2.24 -4.79 6.94
C THR A 45 -2.54 -6.00 7.84
N ILE A 46 -3.74 -6.59 7.73
CA ILE A 46 -4.13 -7.78 8.53
C ILE A 46 -3.23 -8.97 8.19
N ARG A 47 -2.94 -9.18 6.89
CA ARG A 47 -2.09 -10.28 6.43
C ARG A 47 -0.61 -10.06 6.82
N SER A 48 -0.16 -8.81 6.85
CA SER A 48 1.19 -8.45 7.33
C SER A 48 1.35 -8.70 8.83
N LYS A 49 0.30 -8.47 9.63
CA LYS A 49 0.33 -8.76 11.08
C LYS A 49 0.41 -10.26 11.36
N ALA A 50 -0.44 -11.06 10.72
CA ALA A 50 -0.40 -12.51 10.86
C ALA A 50 0.96 -13.09 10.44
N LEU A 51 1.52 -12.60 9.32
CA LEU A 51 2.84 -13.01 8.84
C LEU A 51 3.95 -12.64 9.83
N ARG A 52 3.90 -11.44 10.39
CA ARG A 52 4.82 -10.99 11.45
C ARG A 52 4.77 -11.92 12.66
N ASP A 53 3.57 -12.24 13.16
CA ASP A 53 3.40 -13.12 14.31
C ASP A 53 3.99 -14.52 14.06
N ILE A 54 3.79 -15.08 12.86
CA ILE A 54 4.39 -16.36 12.45
C ILE A 54 5.92 -16.27 12.41
N LEU A 55 6.47 -15.20 11.82
CA LEU A 55 7.91 -15.02 11.63
C LEU A 55 8.67 -14.64 12.91
N LEU A 56 7.97 -14.19 13.96
CA LEU A 56 8.53 -14.00 15.30
C LEU A 56 8.63 -15.30 16.11
N LYS A 57 7.81 -16.31 15.79
CA LYS A 57 7.87 -17.62 16.47
C LYS A 57 9.19 -18.35 16.19
N PRO A 58 9.69 -19.16 17.16
CA PRO A 58 10.81 -20.06 16.93
C PRO A 58 10.55 -21.03 15.78
N VAL A 59 11.59 -21.34 15.01
CA VAL A 59 11.51 -22.25 13.85
C VAL A 59 11.02 -23.67 14.23
N ALA A 60 11.21 -24.06 15.49
CA ALA A 60 10.75 -25.34 16.03
C ALA A 60 9.24 -25.39 16.30
N GLU A 61 8.60 -24.24 16.48
CA GLU A 61 7.18 -24.13 16.88
C GLU A 61 6.25 -23.81 15.70
N ARG A 62 6.80 -23.55 14.51
CA ARG A 62 6.01 -23.23 13.32
C ARG A 62 5.33 -24.48 12.76
N SER A 63 4.02 -24.41 12.59
CA SER A 63 3.23 -25.45 11.94
C SER A 63 3.51 -25.47 10.43
N ARG A 64 3.10 -26.56 9.75
CA ARG A 64 3.24 -26.67 8.29
C ARG A 64 2.39 -25.62 7.57
N GLU A 65 1.19 -25.37 8.06
CA GLU A 65 0.24 -24.39 7.51
C GLU A 65 0.82 -22.98 7.59
N GLU A 66 1.42 -22.62 8.73
CA GLU A 66 2.09 -21.33 8.91
C GLU A 66 3.26 -21.16 7.95
N VAL A 67 4.06 -22.21 7.72
CA VAL A 67 5.16 -22.17 6.73
C VAL A 67 4.62 -22.00 5.31
N ASP A 68 3.49 -22.64 4.97
CA ASP A 68 2.84 -22.47 3.67
C ASP A 68 2.27 -21.06 3.49
N GLU A 69 1.77 -20.42 4.56
CA GLU A 69 1.37 -19.01 4.55
C GLU A 69 2.55 -18.07 4.27
N VAL A 70 3.68 -18.29 4.96
CA VAL A 70 4.93 -17.53 4.70
C VAL A 70 5.38 -17.73 3.25
N PHE A 71 5.39 -18.98 2.78
CA PHE A 71 5.77 -19.31 1.41
C PHE A 71 4.93 -18.53 0.39
N HIS A 72 3.62 -18.52 0.58
CA HIS A 72 2.71 -17.84 -0.35
C HIS A 72 2.85 -16.31 -0.28
N ALA A 73 3.23 -15.74 0.86
CA ALA A 73 3.53 -14.33 0.99
C ALA A 73 4.84 -13.96 0.29
N VAL A 74 5.89 -14.77 0.48
CA VAL A 74 7.21 -14.56 -0.14
C VAL A 74 7.18 -14.74 -1.65
N ASP A 75 6.40 -15.69 -2.16
CA ASP A 75 6.22 -15.93 -3.61
C ASP A 75 5.62 -14.70 -4.31
N LYS A 76 4.75 -13.95 -3.63
CA LYS A 76 4.17 -12.70 -4.14
C LYS A 76 5.16 -11.55 -4.23
N LEU A 77 6.24 -11.56 -3.45
CA LEU A 77 7.28 -10.53 -3.53
C LEU A 77 8.11 -10.65 -4.81
N GLN A 78 7.97 -11.74 -5.56
CA GLN A 78 8.69 -12.00 -6.83
C GLN A 78 10.19 -11.73 -6.75
N VAL A 79 10.81 -12.07 -5.61
CA VAL A 79 12.24 -11.88 -5.39
C VAL A 79 13.00 -12.79 -6.37
N ALA A 80 13.73 -12.19 -7.32
CA ALA A 80 14.42 -12.92 -8.40
C ALA A 80 15.31 -14.07 -7.89
N PHE A 81 16.01 -13.85 -6.77
CA PHE A 81 16.83 -14.88 -6.12
C PHE A 81 16.01 -16.11 -5.70
N LEU A 82 14.80 -15.91 -5.18
CA LEU A 82 13.92 -16.99 -4.74
C LEU A 82 13.12 -17.59 -5.89
N ALA A 83 12.89 -16.85 -6.97
CA ALA A 83 12.12 -17.32 -8.13
C ALA A 83 12.73 -18.59 -8.73
N ASN A 84 14.06 -18.64 -8.84
CA ASN A 84 14.81 -19.71 -9.51
C ASN A 84 15.10 -20.95 -8.64
N LEU A 85 14.71 -20.94 -7.36
CA LEU A 85 14.95 -22.07 -6.46
C LEU A 85 13.85 -23.13 -6.58
N ASP A 86 14.19 -24.40 -6.35
CA ASP A 86 13.21 -25.48 -6.24
C ASP A 86 12.22 -25.22 -5.09
N LYS A 87 10.99 -25.72 -5.25
CA LYS A 87 9.90 -25.50 -4.28
C LYS A 87 10.26 -25.97 -2.87
N ASP A 88 10.92 -27.12 -2.74
CA ASP A 88 11.35 -27.63 -1.43
C ASP A 88 12.45 -26.78 -0.79
N VAL A 89 13.36 -26.23 -1.61
CA VAL A 89 14.40 -25.29 -1.14
C VAL A 89 13.77 -23.99 -0.68
N LYS A 90 12.85 -23.41 -1.47
CA LYS A 90 12.09 -22.22 -1.06
C LYS A 90 11.33 -22.46 0.24
N ARG A 91 10.66 -23.60 0.40
CA ARG A 91 9.95 -23.94 1.64
C ARG A 91 10.90 -24.08 2.84
N ALA A 92 12.08 -24.65 2.62
CA ALA A 92 13.14 -24.74 3.64
C ALA A 92 13.69 -23.36 4.05
N ILE A 93 13.75 -22.40 3.11
CA ILE A 93 14.10 -21.00 3.38
C ILE A 93 12.97 -20.31 4.15
N CYS A 94 11.72 -20.41 3.67
CA CYS A 94 10.55 -19.79 4.30
C CYS A 94 10.39 -20.22 5.76
N ARG A 95 10.69 -21.49 6.05
CA ARG A 95 10.71 -22.01 7.42
C ARG A 95 11.72 -21.30 8.33
N ARG A 96 12.85 -20.82 7.81
CA ARG A 96 13.96 -20.21 8.56
C ARG A 96 13.96 -18.68 8.57
N LEU A 97 13.11 -18.05 7.77
CA LEU A 97 12.96 -16.59 7.75
C LEU A 97 12.59 -16.07 9.15
N LYS A 98 13.05 -14.87 9.46
CA LYS A 98 12.75 -14.15 10.70
C LYS A 98 12.25 -12.75 10.35
N TRP A 99 11.38 -12.22 11.19
CA TRP A 99 10.96 -10.83 11.10
C TRP A 99 11.95 -9.96 11.88
N GLU A 100 12.54 -8.98 11.21
CA GLU A 100 13.38 -7.94 11.83
C GLU A 100 12.79 -6.58 11.45
N GLU A 101 12.67 -5.68 12.44
CA GLU A 101 12.17 -4.31 12.25
C GLU A 101 13.30 -3.34 12.58
N PHE A 102 13.43 -2.30 11.76
CA PHE A 102 14.43 -1.25 11.92
C PHE A 102 13.72 0.09 12.01
N GLU A 103 14.17 0.93 12.94
CA GLU A 103 13.69 2.31 13.01
C GLU A 103 14.29 3.15 11.87
N LYS A 104 13.69 4.31 11.60
CA LYS A 104 14.21 5.24 10.60
C LYS A 104 15.66 5.61 10.93
N ASP A 105 16.49 5.71 9.90
CA ASP A 105 17.91 6.09 10.00
C ASP A 105 18.77 5.09 10.82
N SER A 106 18.26 3.89 11.07
CA SER A 106 19.04 2.80 11.70
C SER A 106 19.96 2.11 10.71
N LEU A 107 21.17 1.80 11.16
CA LEU A 107 22.14 1.02 10.39
C LEU A 107 21.80 -0.47 10.47
N ILE A 108 21.66 -1.13 9.31
CA ILE A 108 21.41 -2.58 9.23
C ILE A 108 22.73 -3.36 9.29
N PHE A 109 23.73 -2.96 8.49
CA PHE A 109 25.07 -3.54 8.49
C PHE A 109 26.12 -2.53 7.99
N ASP A 110 27.37 -2.74 8.38
CA ASP A 110 28.51 -1.92 7.98
C ASP A 110 29.11 -2.37 6.63
N TYR A 111 29.58 -1.40 5.84
CA TYR A 111 30.31 -1.70 4.61
C TYR A 111 31.63 -2.42 4.93
N GLY A 112 31.83 -3.59 4.30
CA GLY A 112 33.03 -4.40 4.49
C GLY A 112 32.99 -5.34 5.70
N ALA A 113 31.90 -5.34 6.47
CA ALA A 113 31.65 -6.38 7.47
C ALA A 113 31.44 -7.75 6.81
N GLU A 114 31.75 -8.82 7.55
CA GLU A 114 31.45 -10.19 7.11
C GLU A 114 29.93 -10.39 7.01
N GLY A 115 29.48 -10.93 5.88
CA GLY A 115 28.05 -11.17 5.64
C GLY A 115 27.56 -12.44 6.33
N ASP A 116 26.70 -12.29 7.34
CA ASP A 116 26.09 -13.39 8.09
C ASP A 116 24.58 -13.58 7.78
N LYS A 117 23.95 -12.59 7.14
CA LYS A 117 22.49 -12.56 6.88
C LYS A 117 22.15 -12.18 5.45
N LEU A 118 20.99 -12.67 5.00
CA LEU A 118 20.30 -12.23 3.79
C LEU A 118 18.98 -11.58 4.18
N TYR A 119 18.77 -10.34 3.76
CA TYR A 119 17.57 -9.57 4.05
C TYR A 119 16.61 -9.54 2.86
N LEU A 120 15.31 -9.67 3.15
CA LEU A 120 14.22 -9.43 2.21
C LEU A 120 13.42 -8.25 2.73
N ILE A 121 13.31 -7.18 1.94
CA ILE A 121 12.58 -5.97 2.35
C ILE A 121 11.09 -6.23 2.15
N TRP A 122 10.35 -6.34 3.25
CA TRP A 122 8.90 -6.48 3.22
C TRP A 122 8.18 -5.13 3.02
N SER A 123 8.63 -4.10 3.73
CA SER A 123 8.06 -2.76 3.70
C SER A 123 9.11 -1.72 4.05
N GLY A 124 8.98 -0.51 3.48
CA GLY A 124 9.91 0.59 3.67
C GLY A 124 10.95 0.71 2.56
N THR A 125 12.01 1.47 2.84
CA THR A 125 13.11 1.73 1.89
C THR A 125 14.42 1.79 2.66
N VAL A 126 15.49 1.33 2.04
CA VAL A 126 16.84 1.35 2.60
C VAL A 126 17.77 2.15 1.71
N GLU A 127 18.76 2.79 2.32
CA GLU A 127 19.82 3.51 1.60
C GLU A 127 21.12 2.71 1.66
N LEU A 128 21.77 2.51 0.51
CA LEU A 128 23.08 1.86 0.43
C LEU A 128 24.17 2.94 0.33
N LYS A 129 25.08 2.98 1.32
CA LYS A 129 26.21 3.91 1.36
C LYS A 129 27.51 3.17 1.13
N VAL A 130 28.20 3.51 0.03
CA VAL A 130 29.53 2.98 -0.29
C VAL A 130 30.56 4.09 -0.12
N PRO A 131 31.58 3.92 0.76
CA PRO A 131 32.64 4.91 0.95
C PRO A 131 33.39 5.21 -0.37
N LYS A 132 33.55 6.49 -0.71
CA LYS A 132 34.17 6.92 -1.97
C LYS A 132 35.68 6.63 -2.06
N GLU A 133 36.39 6.53 -0.95
CA GLU A 133 37.85 6.32 -0.92
C GLU A 133 38.33 4.99 -1.54
N ARG A 134 37.43 4.03 -1.77
CA ARG A 134 37.79 2.76 -2.43
C ARG A 134 37.54 2.73 -3.94
N ALA A 135 36.77 3.69 -4.48
CA ALA A 135 36.51 3.77 -5.92
C ALA A 135 37.78 4.07 -6.74
N GLU A 136 38.81 4.64 -6.09
CA GLU A 136 40.07 5.04 -6.73
C GLU A 136 41.25 4.09 -6.41
N GLY A 137 41.02 3.05 -5.60
CA GLY A 137 42.07 2.10 -5.17
C GLY A 137 41.89 0.65 -5.63
N SER A 138 40.75 0.29 -6.23
CA SER A 138 40.51 -1.06 -6.76
C SER A 138 40.74 -1.17 -8.27
N THR A 139 41.93 -0.75 -8.71
CA THR A 139 42.44 -1.02 -10.06
C THR A 139 43.22 -2.35 -10.08
N MET A 140 42.68 -3.46 -9.55
CA MET A 140 43.27 -4.78 -9.84
C MET A 140 42.39 -5.97 -9.43
N LEU A 141 41.18 -6.06 -9.95
CA LEU A 141 40.62 -7.37 -10.31
C LEU A 141 40.13 -7.26 -11.75
N HIS A 142 41.03 -7.64 -12.65
CA HIS A 142 40.79 -7.80 -14.07
C HIS A 142 39.73 -8.89 -14.28
N TRP A 143 38.46 -8.52 -14.18
CA TRP A 143 37.38 -9.25 -14.84
C TRP A 143 37.57 -9.03 -16.35
N ALA A 144 38.10 -10.05 -17.04
CA ALA A 144 38.08 -10.10 -18.50
C ALA A 144 36.84 -10.87 -18.96
N PRO A 145 36.02 -10.30 -19.84
CA PRO A 145 35.05 -11.08 -20.58
C PRO A 145 35.81 -11.92 -21.63
N GLU A 146 35.73 -13.24 -21.50
CA GLU A 146 36.23 -14.16 -22.52
C GLU A 146 35.37 -14.02 -23.78
N GLN A 147 35.94 -13.41 -24.82
CA GLN A 147 35.33 -13.34 -26.15
C GLN A 147 35.75 -14.58 -26.94
N ARG A 148 34.77 -15.32 -27.45
CA ARG A 148 34.98 -16.36 -28.46
C ARG A 148 34.06 -16.13 -29.64
#